data_AF-A0A1H9US38-F1
#
_entry.id   AF-A0A1H9US38-F1
#
_cell.length_a   1.000
_cell.length_b   1.000
_cell.length_c   1.000
_cell.angle_alpha   90.00
_cell.angle_beta   90.00
_cell.angle_gamma   90.00
#
_symmetry.space_group_name_H-M   'P 1'
#
loop_
_entity.id
_entity.type
_entity.pdbx_description
1 polymer ?
#
loop_
_entity_poly.entity_id
_entity_poly.type
_entity_poly.pdbx_seq_one_letter_code
_entity_poly.pdbx_strand_id
1 'polypeptide(L)' 'MVDDFINQYPPLRIKPNQDCHDRLIVLDYGLPTEQAFHCGASSKDAGRKLCAINKVESVQMIRSVVDALLKLPDKSI' A
#
# COMPACT_ATOMS: atom_id res chain seq x y z
N MET A 1 -24.28 11.46 8.03
CA MET A 1 -23.91 10.22 7.31
C MET A 1 -23.00 10.69 6.17
N VAL A 2 -21.81 10.11 6.01
CA VAL A 2 -20.89 10.52 4.93
C VAL A 2 -21.29 9.69 3.72
N ASP A 3 -22.14 10.26 2.87
CA ASP A 3 -22.72 9.62 1.67
C ASP A 3 -21.87 9.87 0.41
N ASP A 4 -20.75 10.54 0.61
CA ASP A 4 -19.78 11.02 -0.37
C ASP A 4 -18.52 10.13 -0.44
N PHE A 5 -18.47 9.06 0.37
CA PHE A 5 -17.45 8.02 0.22
C PHE A 5 -17.79 7.11 -0.96
N ILE A 6 -17.29 7.48 -2.15
CA ILE A 6 -17.30 6.60 -3.31
C ILE A 6 -16.33 5.45 -3.03
N ASN A 7 -16.88 4.25 -2.77
CA ASN A 7 -16.13 3.01 -2.66
C ASN A 7 -15.36 2.77 -3.98
N GLN A 8 -14.07 3.08 -3.96
CA GLN A 8 -12.97 2.57 -4.80
C GLN A 8 -13.35 2.01 -6.19
N TYR A 9 -12.85 2.66 -7.24
CA TYR A 9 -13.11 2.30 -8.65
C TYR A 9 -12.65 0.88 -9.02
N PRO A 10 -13.52 0.03 -9.59
CA PRO A 10 -13.13 -1.24 -10.21
C PRO A 10 -12.30 -1.06 -11.50
N PRO A 11 -11.48 -2.04 -11.89
CA PRO A 11 -11.25 -3.34 -11.23
C PRO A 11 -10.16 -3.28 -10.15
N LEU A 12 -10.48 -3.75 -8.94
CA LEU A 12 -9.53 -3.86 -7.83
C LEU A 12 -9.07 -5.31 -7.67
N ARG A 13 -7.76 -5.55 -7.77
CA ARG A 13 -7.14 -6.86 -7.49
C ARG A 13 -6.60 -6.86 -6.08
N ILE A 14 -7.27 -7.56 -5.18
CA ILE A 14 -6.85 -7.68 -3.78
C ILE A 14 -6.05 -8.95 -3.62
N LYS A 15 -4.84 -8.87 -3.07
CA LYS A 15 -4.03 -10.02 -2.69
C LYS A 15 -3.92 -10.08 -1.16
N PRO A 16 -4.20 -11.23 -0.52
CA PRO A 16 -4.06 -11.34 0.92
C PRO A 16 -2.58 -11.23 1.33
N ASN A 17 -2.30 -10.54 2.42
CA ASN A 17 -0.97 -10.43 3.01
C ASN A 17 -1.09 -10.64 4.52
N GLN A 18 -0.45 -11.67 5.06
CA GLN A 18 -0.48 -11.98 6.49
C GLN A 18 0.81 -11.56 7.21
N ASP A 19 1.88 -11.24 6.47
CA ASP A 19 3.24 -11.19 7.02
C ASP A 19 3.77 -9.76 7.19
N CYS A 20 3.17 -8.76 6.53
CA CYS A 20 3.62 -7.37 6.62
C CYS A 20 2.50 -6.44 7.09
N HIS A 21 2.74 -5.77 8.22
CA HIS A 21 1.83 -4.78 8.79
C HIS A 21 2.03 -3.35 8.26
N ASP A 22 3.14 -3.13 7.55
CA ASP A 22 3.44 -1.84 6.97
C ASP A 22 2.50 -1.52 5.82
N ARG A 23 2.23 -0.23 5.65
CA ARG A 23 1.46 0.28 4.53
C ARG A 23 2.40 0.96 3.55
N LEU A 24 2.37 0.50 2.31
CA LEU A 24 3.15 1.06 1.22
C LEU A 24 2.20 1.50 0.10
N ILE A 25 2.50 2.65 -0.50
CA ILE A 25 1.92 3.05 -1.78
C ILE A 25 3.02 2.89 -2.82
N VAL A 26 2.78 2.06 -3.84
CA VAL A 26 3.70 1.84 -4.94
C VAL A 26 3.02 2.29 -6.22
N LEU A 27 3.65 3.23 -6.93
CA LEU A 27 3.20 3.80 -8.19
C LEU A 27 4.09 3.29 -9.32
N ASP A 28 3.48 3.04 -10.48
CA ASP A 28 4.18 2.65 -11.72
C ASP A 28 5.12 1.44 -11.54
N TYR A 29 4.68 0.42 -10.79
CA TYR A 29 5.49 -0.75 -10.48
C TYR A 29 6.04 -1.43 -11.75
N GLY A 30 7.36 -1.61 -11.81
CA GLY A 30 8.04 -2.21 -12.96
C GLY A 30 8.41 -1.21 -14.07
N LEU A 31 8.01 0.06 -13.97
CA LEU A 31 8.31 1.10 -14.96
C LEU A 31 9.48 1.99 -14.50
N PRO A 32 10.12 2.75 -15.41
CA PRO A 32 11.19 3.68 -15.03
C PRO A 32 10.76 4.79 -14.06
N THR A 33 9.45 5.08 -13.99
CA THR A 33 8.84 6.08 -13.10
C THR A 33 8.42 5.53 -11.74
N GLU A 34 8.81 4.29 -11.43
CA GLU A 34 8.44 3.60 -10.20
C GLU A 34 8.80 4.41 -8.95
N GLN A 35 7.80 4.62 -8.10
CA GLN A 35 7.95 5.35 -6.84
C GLN A 35 7.25 4.59 -5.73
N ALA A 36 7.86 4.57 -4.56
CA ALA A 36 7.29 3.96 -3.38
C ALA A 36 7.24 4.95 -2.22
N PHE A 37 6.18 4.84 -1.42
CA PHE A 37 5.97 5.66 -0.25
C PHE A 37 5.59 4.78 0.93
N HIS A 38 6.25 4.98 2.06
CA HIS A 38 5.87 4.38 3.32
C HIS A 38 4.85 5.25 4.03
N CYS A 39 3.69 4.67 4.29
CA CYS A 39 2.66 5.27 5.12
C CYS A 39 2.92 4.79 6.54
N GLY A 40 3.44 5.68 7.39
CA GLY A 40 3.78 5.38 8.79
C GLY A 40 2.61 4.85 9.63
N ALA A 41 2.85 4.62 10.92
CA ALA A 41 1.93 3.93 11.84
C ALA A 41 0.49 4.47 11.87
N SER A 42 -0.45 3.58 12.20
CA SER A 42 -1.90 3.82 12.12
C SER A 42 -2.38 4.86 13.13
N SER A 43 -3.38 5.65 12.72
CA SER A 43 -4.13 6.59 13.55
C SER A 43 -4.85 5.98 14.76
N LYS A 44 -4.76 4.66 14.98
CA LYS A 44 -5.31 3.96 16.15
C LYS A 44 -4.54 4.23 17.45
N ASP A 45 -3.30 4.71 17.36
CA ASP A 45 -2.51 5.14 18.53
C ASP A 45 -2.78 6.62 18.84
N ALA A 46 -3.89 6.88 19.54
CA ALA A 46 -4.14 8.09 20.32
C ALA A 46 -3.84 9.44 19.63
N GLY A 47 -4.42 9.68 18.45
CA GLY A 47 -4.81 11.03 17.97
C GLY A 47 -3.76 12.14 17.87
N ARG A 48 -2.45 11.86 18.01
CA ARG A 48 -1.41 12.91 18.10
C ARG A 48 -0.16 12.71 17.25
N LYS A 49 -0.05 11.65 16.46
CA LYS A 49 1.08 11.47 15.55
C LYS A 49 0.62 11.53 14.10
N LEU A 50 1.15 12.53 13.40
CA LEU A 50 1.04 12.69 11.94
C LEU A 50 1.28 11.33 11.27
N CYS A 51 0.31 10.86 10.49
CA CYS A 51 0.58 9.79 9.53
C CYS A 51 1.46 10.39 8.43
N ALA A 52 2.78 10.25 8.55
CA ALA A 52 3.70 10.75 7.55
C ALA A 52 3.72 9.75 6.38
N ILE A 53 3.49 10.28 5.17
CA ILE A 53 3.74 9.56 3.92
C ILE A 53 5.13 10.00 3.46
N ASN A 54 6.12 9.12 3.63
CA ASN A 54 7.50 9.42 3.26
C ASN A 54 7.86 8.66 2.00
N LYS A 55 8.49 9.33 1.04
CA LYS A 55 9.06 8.67 -0.14
C LYS A 55 10.16 7.72 0.31
N VAL A 56 10.14 6.49 -0.20
CA VAL A 56 11.21 5.52 0.02
C VAL A 56 12.39 5.93 -0.85
N GLU A 57 13.58 6.02 -0.24
CA GLU A 57 14.80 6.46 -0.94
C GLU A 57 15.19 5.53 -2.09
N SER A 58 15.02 4.22 -1.90
CA SER A 58 15.30 3.20 -2.90
C SER A 58 14.18 2.17 -2.95
N VAL A 59 13.47 2.11 -4.08
CA VAL A 59 12.38 1.15 -4.27
C VAL A 59 12.87 -0.30 -4.28
N GLN A 60 14.16 -0.52 -4.59
CA GLN A 60 14.77 -1.85 -4.55
C GLN A 60 14.68 -2.52 -3.18
N MET A 61 14.57 -1.73 -2.09
CA MET A 61 14.43 -2.25 -0.74
C MET A 61 13.13 -3.04 -0.53
N ILE A 62 12.06 -2.67 -1.23
CA ILE A 62 10.72 -3.28 -1.06
C ILE A 62 10.34 -4.22 -2.22
N ARG A 63 11.10 -4.19 -3.32
CA ARG A 63 10.75 -4.86 -4.57
C ARG A 63 10.58 -6.37 -4.40
N SER A 64 11.46 -7.01 -3.65
CA SER A 64 11.38 -8.46 -3.35
C SER A 64 10.08 -8.83 -2.64
N VAL A 65 9.62 -7.99 -1.72
CA VAL A 65 8.36 -8.18 -0.97
C VAL A 65 7.18 -7.99 -1.90
N VAL A 66 7.16 -6.92 -2.70
CA VAL A 66 6.07 -6.65 -3.65
C VAL A 66 5.98 -7.77 -4.70
N ASP A 67 7.10 -8.22 -5.26
CA ASP A 67 7.16 -9.33 -6.22
C ASP A 67 6.61 -10.64 -5.64
N ALA A 68 6.90 -10.92 -4.37
CA ALA A 68 6.36 -12.09 -3.70
C ALA A 68 4.83 -11.97 -3.51
N LEU A 69 4.36 -10.80 -3.06
CA LEU A 69 2.92 -10.55 -2.87
C LEU A 69 2.15 -10.65 -4.19
N LEU A 70 2.70 -10.14 -5.31
CA LEU A 70 2.03 -10.17 -6.60
C LEU A 70 1.78 -11.59 -7.16
N LYS A 71 2.54 -12.58 -6.69
CA LYS A 71 2.37 -14.00 -7.06
C LYS A 71 1.23 -14.69 -6.31
N LEU A 72 0.71 -14.09 -5.25
CA LEU A 72 -0.40 -14.65 -4.46
C LEU A 72 -1.71 -14.63 -5.26
N PRO A 73 -2.64 -15.57 -5.01
CA PRO A 73 -3.94 -15.58 -5.65
C PRO A 73 -4.75 -14.32 -5.29
N ASP A 74 -5.56 -13.85 -6.24
CA ASP A 74 -6.47 -12.74 -6.00
C ASP A 74 -7.60 -13.22 -5.07
N LYS A 75 -7.98 -12.38 -4.10
CA LYS A 75 -9.09 -12.60 -3.19
C LYS A 75 -10.40 -12.32 -3.94
N SER A 76 -11.31 -13.29 -3.96
CA SER A 76 -12.69 -13.05 -4.38
C SER A 76 -13.36 -12.10 -3.38
N ILE A 77 -13.93 -11.01 -3.89
CA ILE A 77 -14.69 -10.03 -3.11
C ILE A 77 -16.17 -10.36 -3.23
#